data_AF-A0A2X1PRA0-F1
#
_entry.id   AF-A0A2X1PRA0-F1
#
_cell.length_a   1.000
_cell.length_b   1.000
_cell.length_c   1.000
_cell.angle_alpha   90.00
_cell.angle_beta   90.00
_cell.angle_gamma   90.00
#
_symmetry.space_group_name_H-M   'P 1'
#
loop_
_entity.id
_entity.type
_entity.pdbx_description
1 polymer ?
#
loop_
_entity_poly.entity_id
_entity_poly.type
_entity_poly.pdbx_seq_one_letter_code
_entity_poly.pdbx_strand_id
1 'polypeptide(L)'
;MKKLSSISTALGSFLLSVSFSLPTFANINVSDLTQKLPEGSNAGVIAKNINQNQIIANYNGSTFMLPASTQKVFTAVVAKLALGDQFQFETALLSNGKIQKWEFRWQLNRAFHRRS
;
A
#
# COMPACT_ATOMS: atom_id res chain seq x y z
N MET A 1 -49.32 -22.27 -50.12
CA MET A 1 -49.23 -21.56 -48.82
C MET A 1 -47.95 -22.03 -48.12
N LYS A 2 -47.02 -21.13 -47.82
CA LYS A 2 -45.62 -21.43 -47.45
C LYS A 2 -45.54 -22.03 -46.03
N LYS A 3 -44.92 -23.21 -45.91
CA LYS A 3 -44.66 -23.89 -44.62
C LYS A 3 -43.46 -23.21 -43.95
N LEU A 4 -43.73 -22.29 -43.02
CA LEU A 4 -42.70 -21.57 -42.27
C LEU A 4 -41.98 -22.56 -41.34
N SER A 5 -40.65 -22.61 -41.50
CA SER A 5 -39.75 -23.57 -40.89
C SER A 5 -39.66 -23.39 -39.36
N SER A 6 -40.10 -24.41 -38.61
CA SER A 6 -40.02 -24.48 -37.13
C SER A 6 -38.60 -24.34 -36.57
N ILE A 7 -37.59 -24.59 -37.42
CA ILE A 7 -36.16 -24.53 -37.08
C ILE A 7 -35.71 -23.06 -36.90
N SER A 8 -36.32 -22.11 -37.62
CA SER A 8 -35.98 -20.69 -37.51
C SER A 8 -36.37 -20.12 -36.14
N THR A 9 -37.45 -20.62 -35.54
CA THR A 9 -37.95 -20.16 -34.24
C THR A 9 -37.10 -20.69 -33.08
N ALA A 10 -36.59 -21.91 -33.19
CA ALA A 10 -35.71 -22.53 -32.18
C ALA A 10 -34.32 -21.88 -32.13
N LEU A 11 -33.78 -21.47 -33.28
CA LEU A 11 -32.48 -20.79 -33.35
C LEU A 11 -32.54 -19.36 -32.78
N GLY A 12 -33.65 -18.65 -33.02
CA GLY A 12 -33.89 -17.32 -32.46
C GLY A 12 -34.04 -17.32 -30.93
N SER A 13 -34.65 -18.37 -30.37
CA SER A 13 -34.82 -18.52 -28.92
C SER A 13 -33.53 -18.94 -28.21
N PHE A 14 -32.63 -19.67 -28.88
CA PHE A 14 -31.29 -19.98 -28.35
C PHE A 14 -30.35 -18.75 -28.33
N LEU A 15 -30.42 -17.88 -29.34
CA LEU A 15 -29.60 -16.65 -29.37
C LEU A 15 -30.05 -15.60 -28.34
N LEU A 16 -31.34 -15.60 -27.96
CA LEU A 16 -31.87 -14.71 -26.94
C LEU A 16 -31.44 -15.11 -25.51
N SER A 17 -31.19 -16.40 -25.25
CA SER A 17 -30.76 -16.87 -23.91
C SER A 17 -29.26 -16.68 -23.65
N VAL A 18 -28.42 -16.67 -24.69
CA VAL A 18 -26.96 -16.47 -24.57
C VAL A 18 -26.58 -15.00 -24.33
N SER A 19 -27.47 -14.05 -24.65
CA SER A 19 -27.15 -12.61 -24.60
C SER A 19 -27.27 -11.94 -23.23
N PHE A 20 -27.69 -12.66 -22.17
CA PHE A 20 -27.98 -12.05 -20.86
C PHE A 20 -26.92 -12.26 -19.76
N SER A 21 -25.69 -12.66 -20.10
CA SER A 21 -24.60 -12.73 -19.12
C SER A 21 -23.97 -11.36 -18.87
N LEU A 22 -24.63 -10.54 -18.05
CA LEU A 22 -24.01 -9.32 -17.53
C LEU A 22 -23.01 -9.67 -16.42
N PRO A 23 -21.75 -9.23 -16.48
CA PRO A 23 -20.84 -9.36 -15.34
C PRO A 23 -21.38 -8.52 -14.18
N THR A 24 -21.73 -9.17 -13.07
CA THR A 24 -22.05 -8.47 -11.83
C THR A 24 -20.74 -8.11 -11.12
N PHE A 25 -20.53 -6.82 -10.88
CA PHE A 25 -19.41 -6.34 -10.07
C PHE A 25 -19.89 -6.18 -8.63
N ALA A 26 -19.18 -6.79 -7.67
CA ALA A 26 -19.42 -6.53 -6.27
C ALA A 26 -19.02 -5.07 -5.96
N ASN A 27 -19.98 -4.23 -5.58
CA ASN A 27 -19.73 -2.87 -5.13
C ASN A 27 -19.60 -2.87 -3.60
N ILE A 28 -18.49 -2.32 -3.07
CA ILE A 28 -18.28 -2.20 -1.63
C ILE A 28 -18.67 -0.79 -1.21
N ASN A 29 -19.78 -0.67 -0.48
CA ASN A 29 -20.16 0.58 0.16
C ASN A 29 -19.46 0.72 1.52
N VAL A 30 -18.40 1.53 1.57
CA VAL A 30 -17.63 1.76 2.80
C VAL A 30 -18.48 2.42 3.89
N SER A 31 -19.47 3.23 3.51
CA SER A 31 -20.37 3.88 4.48
C SER A 31 -21.10 2.86 5.36
N ASP A 32 -21.60 1.76 4.76
CA ASP A 32 -22.32 0.71 5.51
C ASP A 32 -21.39 -0.05 6.45
N LEU A 33 -20.10 -0.17 6.09
CA LEU A 33 -19.09 -0.77 6.96
C LEU A 33 -18.76 0.14 8.14
N THR A 34 -18.77 1.46 7.95
CA THR A 34 -18.46 2.42 9.01
C THR A 34 -19.53 2.47 10.10
N GLN A 35 -20.77 2.08 9.80
CA GLN A 35 -21.83 1.94 10.80
C GLN A 35 -21.55 0.82 11.82
N LYS A 36 -20.63 -0.10 11.53
CA LYS A 36 -20.20 -1.14 12.47
C LYS A 36 -19.12 -0.67 13.44
N LEU A 37 -18.57 0.54 13.22
CA LEU A 37 -17.58 1.12 14.13
C LEU A 37 -18.28 1.69 15.37
N PRO A 38 -17.58 1.78 16.51
CA PRO A 38 -18.11 2.44 17.70
C PRO A 38 -18.56 3.87 17.40
N GLU A 39 -19.63 4.32 18.07
CA GLU A 39 -20.12 5.69 17.93
C GLU A 39 -19.02 6.72 18.21
N GLY A 40 -19.00 7.81 17.42
CA GLY A 40 -17.97 8.85 17.50
C GLY A 40 -16.66 8.50 16.77
N SER A 41 -16.51 7.30 16.22
CA SER A 41 -15.34 6.94 15.40
C SER A 41 -15.29 7.76 14.12
N ASN A 42 -14.09 8.19 13.75
CA ASN A 42 -13.82 8.79 12.44
C ASN A 42 -12.96 7.83 11.61
N ALA A 43 -13.37 7.56 10.37
CA ALA A 43 -12.66 6.67 9.46
C ALA A 43 -12.44 7.35 8.11
N GLY A 44 -11.28 7.08 7.51
CA GLY A 44 -10.93 7.44 6.15
C GLY A 44 -10.35 6.23 5.45
N VAL A 45 -10.86 5.92 4.26
CA VAL A 45 -10.49 4.75 3.46
C VAL A 45 -10.35 5.18 2.01
N ILE A 46 -9.20 4.90 1.42
CA ILE A 46 -8.97 5.03 -0.03
C ILE A 46 -8.29 3.76 -0.53
N ALA A 47 -8.82 3.18 -1.60
CA ALA A 47 -8.26 1.98 -2.22
C ALA A 47 -8.26 2.12 -3.74
N LYS A 48 -7.15 1.72 -4.36
CA LYS A 48 -6.95 1.76 -5.81
C LYS A 48 -6.55 0.39 -6.32
N ASN A 49 -7.26 -0.10 -7.33
CA ASN A 49 -6.80 -1.23 -8.12
C ASN A 49 -5.66 -0.77 -9.03
N ILE A 50 -4.46 -1.28 -8.79
CA ILE A 50 -3.25 -0.88 -9.54
C ILE A 50 -3.25 -1.40 -10.98
N ASN A 51 -3.89 -2.54 -11.26
CA ASN A 51 -3.94 -3.14 -12.60
C ASN A 51 -4.91 -2.38 -13.52
N GLN A 52 -6.03 -1.92 -12.95
CA GLN A 52 -7.07 -1.18 -13.67
C GLN A 52 -6.88 0.34 -13.58
N ASN A 53 -5.91 0.80 -12.79
CA ASN A 53 -5.69 2.21 -12.47
C ASN A 53 -6.95 2.93 -11.93
N GLN A 54 -7.82 2.19 -11.22
CA GLN A 54 -9.16 2.66 -10.81
C GLN A 54 -9.26 2.76 -9.29
N ILE A 55 -9.81 3.86 -8.78
CA ILE A 55 -10.20 3.98 -7.36
C ILE A 55 -11.45 3.12 -7.15
N ILE A 56 -11.35 2.13 -6.28
CA ILE A 56 -12.42 1.16 -5.99
C ILE A 56 -13.12 1.44 -4.65
N ALA A 57 -12.52 2.29 -3.80
CA ALA A 57 -13.14 2.82 -2.59
C ALA A 57 -12.56 4.21 -2.29
N ASN A 58 -13.42 5.17 -1.94
CA ASN A 58 -13.02 6.47 -1.43
C ASN A 58 -14.08 6.97 -0.43
N TYR A 59 -13.73 6.93 0.85
CA TYR A 59 -14.54 7.41 1.96
C TYR A 59 -13.65 8.32 2.81
N ASN A 60 -13.98 9.61 2.88
CA ASN A 60 -13.16 10.63 3.56
C ASN A 60 -11.66 10.63 3.13
N GLY A 61 -11.35 10.24 1.89
CA GLY A 61 -9.97 10.05 1.43
C GLY A 61 -9.13 11.33 1.33
N SER A 62 -9.76 12.51 1.41
CA SER A 62 -9.10 13.82 1.43
C SER A 62 -9.11 14.47 2.82
N THR A 63 -9.69 13.80 3.81
CA THR A 63 -9.75 14.31 5.19
C THR A 63 -8.41 14.10 5.89
N PHE A 64 -7.88 15.14 6.55
CA PHE A 64 -6.69 14.99 7.37
C PHE A 64 -6.96 14.14 8.60
N MET A 65 -6.19 13.06 8.74
CA MET A 65 -6.27 12.13 9.87
C MET A 65 -4.86 11.89 10.45
N LEU A 66 -4.80 11.44 11.70
CA LEU A 66 -3.54 11.05 12.32
C LEU A 66 -3.02 9.76 11.67
N PRO A 67 -1.84 9.75 11.03
CA PRO A 67 -1.32 8.56 10.33
C PRO A 67 -0.75 7.51 11.29
N ALA A 68 -0.45 7.89 12.55
CA ALA A 68 0.25 7.04 13.51
C ALA A 68 1.50 6.38 12.89
N SER A 69 1.67 5.07 13.03
CA SER A 69 2.83 4.36 12.47
C SER A 69 2.85 4.26 10.94
N THR A 70 1.75 4.54 10.22
CA THR A 70 1.78 4.57 8.73
C THR A 70 2.67 5.68 8.19
N GLN A 71 2.96 6.71 9.00
CA GLN A 71 3.97 7.73 8.71
C GLN A 71 5.35 7.12 8.38
N LYS A 72 5.68 5.96 8.94
CA LYS A 72 6.95 5.27 8.69
C LYS A 72 7.13 4.84 7.24
N VAL A 73 6.05 4.71 6.45
CA VAL A 73 6.14 4.45 5.01
C VAL A 73 6.91 5.56 4.31
N PHE A 74 6.60 6.84 4.61
CA PHE A 74 7.36 7.98 4.07
C PHE A 74 8.81 7.96 4.52
N THR A 75 9.05 7.69 5.82
CA THR A 75 10.42 7.60 6.35
C THR A 75 11.22 6.51 5.63
N ALA A 76 10.63 5.34 5.37
CA ALA A 76 11.29 4.24 4.67
C ALA A 76 11.61 4.60 3.22
N VAL A 77 10.66 5.22 2.50
CA VAL A 77 10.88 5.67 1.11
C VAL A 77 12.00 6.70 1.04
N VAL A 78 11.97 7.71 1.90
CA VAL A 78 13.02 8.75 1.95
C VAL A 78 14.35 8.16 2.37
N ALA A 79 14.40 7.28 3.37
CA ALA A 79 15.63 6.62 3.79
C ALA A 79 16.24 5.77 2.67
N LYS A 80 15.42 5.03 1.91
CA LYS A 80 15.89 4.25 0.76
C LYS A 80 16.47 5.16 -0.34
N LEU A 81 15.80 6.27 -0.65
CA LEU A 81 16.28 7.21 -1.67
C LEU A 81 17.53 7.98 -1.23
N ALA A 82 17.63 8.35 0.05
CA ALA A 82 18.74 9.16 0.56
C ALA A 82 19.98 8.33 0.94
N LEU A 83 19.80 7.15 1.55
CA LEU A 83 20.88 6.34 2.10
C LEU A 83 21.26 5.15 1.21
N GLY A 84 20.32 4.67 0.39
CA GLY A 84 20.51 3.49 -0.45
C GLY A 84 20.42 2.16 0.31
N ASP A 85 20.45 1.06 -0.45
CA ASP A 85 20.23 -0.30 0.07
C ASP A 85 21.43 -0.88 0.83
N GLN A 86 22.61 -0.28 0.68
CA GLN A 86 23.86 -0.73 1.32
C GLN A 86 24.18 0.05 2.61
N PHE A 87 23.32 1.00 3.01
CA PHE A 87 23.56 1.80 4.20
C PHE A 87 23.64 0.94 5.45
N GLN A 88 24.66 1.20 6.28
CA GLN A 88 24.83 0.58 7.58
C GLN A 88 25.16 1.66 8.60
N PHE A 89 24.57 1.55 9.79
CA PHE A 89 24.98 2.38 10.92
C PHE A 89 26.36 1.95 11.39
N GLU A 90 27.27 2.91 11.56
CA GLU A 90 28.63 2.66 12.01
C GLU A 90 28.78 3.05 13.48
N THR A 91 29.32 2.14 14.28
CA THR A 91 29.73 2.42 15.67
C THR A 91 31.21 2.11 15.78
N ALA A 92 32.02 3.13 16.09
CA ALA A 92 33.48 3.00 16.17
C ALA A 92 34.03 3.57 17.47
N LEU A 93 35.11 2.94 17.97
CA LEU A 93 35.94 3.48 19.04
C LEU A 93 37.15 4.17 18.41
N LEU A 94 37.37 5.44 18.71
CA LEU A 94 38.51 6.20 18.19
C LEU A 94 39.42 6.66 19.33
N SER A 95 40.74 6.55 19.10
CA SER A 95 41.77 7.03 20.02
C SER A 95 42.83 7.80 19.23
N ASN A 96 43.23 8.95 19.78
CA ASN A 96 44.33 9.76 19.25
C ASN A 96 45.69 9.37 19.85
N GLY A 97 45.71 8.42 20.81
CA GLY A 97 46.92 7.97 21.51
C GLY A 97 47.66 6.86 20.74
N LYS A 98 49.00 6.90 20.75
CA LYS A 98 49.85 5.82 20.20
C LYS A 98 49.80 4.59 21.11
N ILE A 99 49.60 3.41 20.54
CA ILE A 99 49.72 2.14 21.27
C ILE A 99 51.21 1.83 21.44
N GLN A 100 51.75 1.94 22.67
CA GLN A 100 53.13 1.54 22.98
C GLN A 100 53.11 0.46 24.07
N LYS A 101 53.73 -0.69 23.80
CA LYS A 101 54.02 -1.80 24.73
C LYS A 101 53.01 -2.00 25.89
N TRP A 102 51.87 -2.66 25.64
CA TRP A 102 50.78 -2.94 26.62
C TRP A 102 50.29 -1.75 27.47
N GLU A 103 50.84 -0.56 27.31
CA GLU A 103 50.53 0.64 28.08
C GLU A 103 49.76 1.58 27.17
N PHE A 104 48.45 1.42 27.23
CA PHE A 104 47.52 2.20 26.43
C PHE A 104 47.31 3.56 27.11
N ARG A 105 47.93 4.61 26.59
CA ARG A 105 47.70 5.99 27.04
C ARG A 105 46.37 6.49 26.49
N TRP A 106 45.30 6.31 27.25
CA TRP A 106 43.92 6.58 26.83
C TRP A 106 43.56 8.07 26.74
N GLN A 107 43.02 8.48 25.59
CA GLN A 107 42.02 9.55 25.48
C GLN A 107 40.88 8.98 24.62
N LEU A 108 39.73 8.71 25.23
CA LEU A 108 38.60 8.03 24.60
C LEU A 108 37.64 9.03 23.96
N ASN A 109 37.49 8.95 22.63
CA ASN A 109 36.45 9.69 21.91
C ASN A 109 35.39 8.71 21.41
N ARG A 110 34.14 8.89 21.85
CA ARG A 110 33.00 8.09 21.39
C ARG A 110 32.36 8.83 20.21
N ALA A 111 32.48 8.29 18.99
CA ALA A 111 31.82 8.86 17.83
C ALA A 111 30.64 7.97 17.41
N PHE A 112 29.43 8.52 17.52
CA PHE A 112 28.29 8.02 16.78
C PHE A 112 28.30 8.71 15.42
N HIS A 113 28.79 8.02 14.39
CA HIS A 113 28.88 8.58 13.05
C HIS A 113 27.61 8.23 12.26
N ARG A 114 26.80 9.24 11.95
CA ARG A 114 25.70 9.14 11.00
C ARG A 114 26.23 9.65 9.67
N ARG A 115 26.68 8.74 8.79
CA ARG A 115 27.04 9.15 7.41
C ARG A 115 25.75 9.52 6.68
N SER A 116 25.69 10.77 6.22
CA SER A 116 24.65 11.30 5.32
C SER A 116 25.00 10.98 3.88
#